data_AF-A0A521C1Y1-F1
#
_entry.id   AF-A0A521C1Y1-F1
#
_cell.length_a   1.000
_cell.length_b   1.000
_cell.length_c   1.000
_cell.angle_alpha   90.00
_cell.angle_beta   90.00
_cell.angle_gamma   90.00
#
_symmetry.space_group_name_H-M   'P 1'
#
loop_
_entity.id
_entity.type
_entity.pdbx_description
1 polymer ?
#
loop_
_entity_poly.entity_id
_entity_poly.type
_entity_poly.pdbx_seq_one_letter_code
_entity_poly.pdbx_strand_id
1 'polypeptide(L)'
;MSLNIPIVFLYAHFVFVLFNTVVVRFKNNTGKPLTNISVIGCDERTIQDLQPGQTEIEWIPITKNCIEHRIEIKYEIDGVVKREVVDGYVVTGRRINHKIGDNRELLVAE
;
A
#
# COMPACT_ATOMS: atom_id res chain seq x y z
N MET A 1 -25.80 29.52 17.73
CA MET A 1 -24.85 29.55 16.59
C MET A 1 -23.43 29.10 16.99
N SER A 2 -23.28 28.16 17.94
CA SER A 2 -21.97 27.64 18.40
C SER A 2 -21.62 26.28 17.79
N LEU A 3 -22.59 25.56 17.21
CA LEU A 3 -22.40 24.23 16.64
C LEU A 3 -21.49 24.21 15.40
N ASN A 4 -21.36 25.32 14.66
CA ASN A 4 -20.57 25.36 13.43
C ASN A 4 -19.06 25.25 13.68
N ILE A 5 -18.56 25.76 14.81
CA ILE A 5 -17.11 25.77 15.08
C ILE A 5 -16.60 24.33 15.36
N PRO A 6 -17.23 23.52 16.24
CA PRO A 6 -16.84 22.11 16.43
C PRO A 6 -16.97 21.28 15.16
N ILE A 7 -17.99 21.54 14.35
CA ILE A 7 -18.23 20.82 13.09
C ILE A 7 -17.11 21.09 12.10
N VAL A 8 -16.66 22.34 11.97
CA VAL A 8 -15.54 22.71 11.09
C VAL A 8 -14.24 21.99 11.50
N PHE A 9 -13.96 21.86 12.80
CA PHE A 9 -12.78 21.11 13.25
C PHE A 9 -12.86 19.61 12.92
N LEU A 10 -14.06 19.01 13.06
CA LEU A 10 -14.27 17.63 12.63
C LEU A 10 -14.03 17.46 11.14
N TYR A 11 -14.62 18.32 10.30
CA TYR A 11 -14.39 18.28 8.85
C TYR A 11 -12.93 18.48 8.50
N ALA A 12 -12.25 19.46 9.11
CA ALA A 12 -10.83 19.69 8.90
C ALA A 12 -10.00 18.45 9.28
N HIS A 13 -10.31 17.79 10.40
CA HIS A 13 -9.64 16.57 10.82
C HIS A 13 -9.80 15.44 9.79
N PHE A 14 -11.01 15.19 9.31
CA PHE A 14 -11.26 14.19 8.25
C PHE A 14 -10.46 14.50 6.98
N VAL A 15 -10.42 15.77 6.57
CA VAL A 15 -9.63 16.21 5.43
C VAL A 15 -8.14 15.92 5.63
N PHE A 16 -7.58 16.24 6.80
CA PHE A 16 -6.17 15.93 7.12
C PHE A 16 -5.86 14.43 7.09
N VAL A 17 -6.77 13.57 7.57
CA VAL A 17 -6.58 12.11 7.51
C VAL A 17 -6.54 11.63 6.05
N LEU A 18 -7.46 12.12 5.21
CA LEU A 18 -7.52 11.76 3.79
C LEU A 18 -6.29 12.23 3.01
N PHE A 19 -5.76 13.43 3.31
CA PHE A 19 -4.54 13.93 2.67
C PHE A 19 -3.31 13.09 3.04
N ASN A 20 -3.24 12.60 4.27
CA ASN A 20 -2.12 11.78 4.74
C ASN A 20 -2.28 10.29 4.39
N THR A 21 -2.96 9.96 3.30
CA THR A 21 -3.14 8.58 2.85
C THR A 21 -2.71 8.42 1.40
N VAL A 22 -1.99 7.33 1.10
CA VAL A 22 -1.71 6.86 -0.26
C VAL A 22 -2.65 5.73 -0.59
N VAL A 23 -3.17 5.72 -1.81
CA VAL A 23 -4.02 4.62 -2.29
C VAL A 23 -3.21 3.79 -3.27
N VAL A 24 -2.99 2.53 -2.94
CA VAL A 24 -2.29 1.59 -3.82
C VAL A 24 -3.25 0.51 -4.29
N ARG A 25 -3.34 0.35 -5.60
CA ARG A 25 -4.07 -0.73 -6.24
C ARG A 25 -3.08 -1.80 -6.65
N PHE A 26 -3.16 -2.95 -6.00
CA PHE A 26 -2.35 -4.13 -6.30
C PHE A 26 -3.12 -5.05 -7.24
N LYS A 27 -2.56 -5.35 -8.41
CA LYS A 27 -3.11 -6.36 -9.32
C LYS A 27 -2.13 -7.52 -9.44
N ASN A 28 -2.61 -8.74 -9.19
CA ASN A 28 -1.81 -9.93 -9.43
C ASN A 28 -1.69 -10.19 -10.94
N ASN A 29 -0.48 -10.02 -11.48
CA ASN A 29 -0.15 -10.26 -12.88
C ASN A 29 0.80 -11.45 -13.07
N THR A 30 1.07 -12.23 -12.02
CA THR A 30 2.04 -13.34 -12.04
C THR A 30 1.50 -14.62 -12.69
N GLY A 31 0.19 -14.69 -12.93
CA GLY A 31 -0.49 -15.88 -13.45
C GLY A 31 -0.67 -17.00 -12.43
N LYS A 32 -0.26 -16.79 -11.17
CA LYS A 32 -0.33 -17.77 -10.07
C LYS A 32 -0.94 -17.14 -8.81
N PRO A 33 -1.51 -17.93 -7.90
CA PRO A 33 -2.00 -17.39 -6.62
C PRO A 33 -0.82 -16.83 -5.81
N LEU A 34 -1.05 -15.67 -5.19
CA LEU A 34 -0.12 -15.06 -4.25
C LEU A 34 -0.65 -15.27 -2.84
N THR A 35 0.21 -15.73 -1.94
CA THR A 35 -0.13 -15.98 -0.53
C THR A 35 0.81 -15.21 0.40
N ASN A 36 0.44 -15.11 1.68
CA ASN A 36 1.28 -14.49 2.73
C ASN A 36 1.76 -13.08 2.34
N ILE A 37 0.84 -12.27 1.82
CA ILE A 37 1.17 -10.97 1.25
C ILE A 37 1.27 -9.92 2.35
N SER A 38 2.42 -9.26 2.47
CA SER A 38 2.60 -8.10 3.35
C SER A 38 3.12 -6.88 2.59
N VAL A 39 2.59 -5.72 2.92
CA VAL A 39 3.03 -4.42 2.42
C VAL A 39 3.87 -3.75 3.50
N ILE A 40 5.09 -3.36 3.16
CA ILE A 40 6.11 -2.83 4.07
C ILE A 40 6.40 -1.37 3.66
N GLY A 41 6.58 -0.47 4.64
CA GLY A 41 7.00 0.91 4.38
C GLY A 41 6.70 1.85 5.54
N CYS A 42 5.43 2.21 5.70
CA CYS A 42 4.97 3.10 6.77
C CYS A 42 4.53 2.36 8.04
N ASP A 43 3.86 1.24 7.84
CA ASP A 43 3.50 0.20 8.81
C ASP A 43 3.47 -1.11 8.02
N GLU A 44 3.82 -2.24 8.66
CA GLU A 44 3.61 -3.54 8.02
C GLU A 44 2.11 -3.89 8.05
N ARG A 45 1.56 -4.23 6.88
CA ARG A 45 0.15 -4.61 6.73
C ARG A 45 0.04 -5.89 5.93
N THR A 46 -0.66 -6.88 6.48
CA THR A 46 -1.00 -8.10 5.74
C THR A 46 -2.27 -7.85 4.94
N ILE A 47 -2.28 -8.30 3.67
CA ILE A 47 -3.46 -8.26 2.82
C ILE A 47 -3.93 -9.68 2.49
N GLN A 48 -5.16 -9.80 1.99
CA GLN A 48 -5.71 -11.10 1.60
C GLN A 48 -4.95 -11.68 0.41
N ASP A 49 -4.92 -13.02 0.34
CA ASP A 49 -4.37 -13.74 -0.81
C ASP A 49 -5.00 -13.28 -2.12
N LEU A 50 -4.19 -13.17 -3.17
CA LEU A 50 -4.62 -12.66 -4.47
C LEU A 50 -4.59 -13.76 -5.52
N GLN A 51 -5.76 -14.09 -6.07
CA GLN A 51 -5.86 -14.98 -7.23
C GLN A 51 -5.33 -14.29 -8.50
N PRO A 52 -4.93 -15.05 -9.54
CA PRO A 52 -4.48 -14.48 -10.80
C PRO A 52 -5.50 -13.48 -11.38
N GLY A 53 -5.04 -12.27 -11.69
CA GLY A 53 -5.88 -11.20 -12.22
C GLY A 53 -6.72 -10.44 -11.20
N GLN A 54 -6.78 -10.90 -9.94
CA GLN A 54 -7.47 -10.21 -8.85
C GLN A 54 -6.77 -8.89 -8.51
N THR A 55 -7.55 -7.93 -8.03
CA THR A 55 -7.09 -6.62 -7.64
C THR A 55 -7.58 -6.28 -6.24
N GLU A 56 -6.69 -5.76 -5.41
CA GLU A 56 -6.99 -5.24 -4.07
C GLU A 56 -6.56 -3.77 -3.98
N ILE A 57 -7.28 -2.99 -3.16
CA ILE A 57 -7.01 -1.57 -2.96
C ILE A 57 -6.68 -1.31 -1.50
N GLU A 58 -5.46 -0.89 -1.25
CA GLU A 58 -4.97 -0.56 0.09
C GLU A 58 -4.87 0.94 0.30
N TRP A 59 -5.30 1.37 1.49
CA TRP A 59 -5.22 2.75 1.96
C TRP A 59 -4.12 2.83 3.01
N ILE A 60 -2.95 3.29 2.59
CA ILE A 60 -1.75 3.31 3.42
C ILE A 60 -1.61 4.71 4.03
N PRO A 61 -1.83 4.88 5.35
CA PRO A 61 -1.60 6.15 6.00
C PRO A 61 -0.11 6.47 6.04
N ILE A 62 0.25 7.67 5.64
CA ILE A 62 1.60 8.21 5.78
C ILE A 62 1.72 8.76 7.21
N THR A 63 2.46 8.05 8.03
CA THR A 63 2.81 8.49 9.39
C THR A 63 4.16 9.23 9.37
N LYS A 64 4.45 10.00 10.42
CA LYS A 64 5.78 10.62 10.59
C LYS A 64 6.92 9.59 10.67
N ASN A 65 6.59 8.34 10.98
CA ASN A 65 7.50 7.22 11.11
C ASN A 65 7.51 6.33 9.86
N CYS A 66 7.07 6.81 8.69
CA CYS A 66 7.49 6.22 7.41
C CYS A 66 9.00 6.45 7.27
N ILE A 67 9.78 5.70 8.05
CA ILE A 67 11.24 5.73 8.12
C ILE A 67 11.81 5.42 6.73
N GLU A 68 11.05 4.70 5.92
CA GLU A 68 11.28 4.48 4.52
C GLU A 68 10.19 5.23 3.75
N HIS A 69 10.54 6.27 3.01
CA HIS A 69 9.69 6.84 1.97
C HIS A 69 9.46 5.84 0.83
N ARG A 70 9.52 4.54 1.07
CA ARG A 70 9.42 3.46 0.09
C ARG A 70 8.31 2.52 0.53
N ILE A 71 7.50 2.09 -0.42
CA ILE A 71 6.53 1.01 -0.22
C ILE A 71 7.06 -0.19 -0.96
N GLU A 72 7.06 -1.32 -0.27
CA GLU A 72 7.39 -2.62 -0.81
C GLU A 72 6.24 -3.58 -0.60
N ILE A 73 6.17 -4.58 -1.46
CA ILE A 73 5.29 -5.72 -1.28
C ILE A 73 6.14 -6.98 -1.19
N LYS A 74 5.88 -7.75 -0.14
CA LYS A 74 6.42 -9.08 0.09
C LYS A 74 5.29 -10.07 -0.11
N TYR A 75 5.54 -11.16 -0.82
CA TYR A 75 4.53 -12.17 -1.09
C TYR A 75 5.20 -13.52 -1.37
N GLU A 76 4.43 -14.58 -1.26
CA GLU A 76 4.85 -15.94 -1.59
C GLU A 76 4.19 -16.38 -2.91
N ILE A 77 4.99 -17.00 -3.78
CA ILE A 77 4.54 -17.60 -5.03
C ILE A 77 5.30 -18.92 -5.22
N ASP A 78 4.55 -20.02 -5.39
CA ASP A 78 5.11 -21.38 -5.48
C ASP A 78 6.07 -21.76 -4.33
N GLY A 79 5.81 -21.30 -3.10
CA GLY A 79 6.69 -21.55 -1.95
C GLY A 79 7.94 -20.66 -1.90
N VAL A 80 8.11 -19.74 -2.85
CA VAL A 80 9.23 -18.78 -2.87
C VAL A 80 8.74 -17.41 -2.45
N VAL A 81 9.39 -16.86 -1.43
CA VAL A 81 9.13 -15.49 -0.97
C VAL A 81 9.84 -14.50 -1.89
N LYS A 82 9.09 -13.53 -2.41
CA LYS A 82 9.57 -12.46 -3.26
C LYS A 82 9.26 -11.10 -2.65
N ARG A 83 10.08 -10.11 -3.00
CA ARG A 83 9.91 -8.72 -2.61
C ARG A 83 10.04 -7.83 -3.84
N GLU A 84 9.11 -6.90 -4.01
CA GLU A 84 9.08 -5.94 -5.10
C GLU A 84 8.88 -4.51 -4.56
N VAL A 85 9.53 -3.54 -5.20
CA VAL A 85 9.32 -2.12 -4.90
C VAL A 85 8.06 -1.62 -5.58
N VAL A 86 7.15 -1.06 -4.78
CA VAL A 86 5.86 -0.51 -5.23
C VAL A 86 6.01 0.97 -5.56
N ASP A 87 6.66 1.73 -4.66
CA ASP A 87 7.02 3.13 -4.85
C ASP A 87 8.31 3.43 -4.10
N GLY A 88 9.26 4.10 -4.75
CA GLY A 88 10.54 4.48 -4.13
C GLY A 88 10.48 5.79 -3.35
N TYR A 89 9.42 6.59 -3.54
CA TYR A 89 9.20 7.85 -2.83
C TYR A 89 7.71 8.14 -2.62
N VAL A 90 7.22 7.87 -1.43
CA VAL A 90 5.80 8.03 -1.06
C VAL A 90 5.46 9.51 -0.90
N VAL A 91 4.45 9.95 -1.67
CA VAL A 91 3.88 11.30 -1.60
C VAL A 91 2.40 11.23 -1.20
N THR A 92 1.97 12.15 -0.33
CA THR A 92 0.60 12.29 0.15
C THR A 92 -0.41 12.47 -0.99
N GLY A 93 -1.59 11.86 -0.85
CA GLY A 93 -2.68 11.95 -1.83
C GLY A 93 -2.41 11.26 -3.18
N ARG A 94 -1.30 10.55 -3.33
CA ARG A 94 -0.97 9.82 -4.56
C ARG A 94 -1.81 8.55 -4.68
N ARG A 95 -2.21 8.24 -5.92
CA ARG A 95 -2.83 6.97 -6.30
C ARG A 95 -1.86 6.17 -7.16
N ILE A 96 -1.58 4.94 -6.78
CA ILE A 96 -0.57 4.09 -7.40
C ILE A 96 -1.27 2.84 -7.93
N ASN A 97 -1.03 2.49 -9.19
CA ASN A 97 -1.46 1.22 -9.76
C ASN A 97 -0.23 0.34 -9.93
N HIS A 98 -0.12 -0.71 -9.13
CA HIS A 98 1.02 -1.61 -9.13
C HIS A 98 0.60 -3.00 -9.62
N LYS A 99 1.31 -3.50 -10.64
CA LYS A 99 1.11 -4.85 -11.18
C LYS A 99 2.22 -5.74 -10.64
N ILE A 100 1.85 -6.69 -9.78
CA ILE A 100 2.79 -7.59 -9.13
C ILE A 100 3.35 -8.57 -10.17
N GLY A 101 4.67 -8.72 -10.22
CA GLY A 101 5.38 -9.58 -11.17
C GLY A 101 5.68 -8.97 -12.53
N ASP A 102 5.37 -7.69 -12.75
CA ASP A 102 5.72 -6.96 -13.98
C ASP A 102 7.08 -6.24 -13.85
N ASN A 103 7.58 -6.08 -12.61
CA ASN A 103 8.76 -5.26 -12.31
C ASN A 103 10.07 -6.09 -12.29
N ARG A 104 11.16 -5.53 -12.82
CA ARG A 104 12.47 -6.22 -12.94
C ARG A 104 13.34 -6.13 -11.69
N GLU A 105 13.01 -5.26 -10.73
CA GLU A 105 13.67 -5.21 -9.41
C GLU A 105 13.02 -6.21 -8.45
N LEU A 106 13.26 -7.49 -8.73
CA LEU A 106 12.97 -8.58 -7.82
C LEU A 106 14.10 -8.68 -6.81
N LEU A 107 13.85 -8.31 -5.56
CA LEU A 107 14.75 -8.63 -4.46
C LEU A 107 14.37 -10.01 -3.95
N VAL A 108 15.21 -11.01 -4.23
CA VAL A 108 15.07 -12.34 -3.62
C VAL A 108 15.46 -12.19 -2.16
N ALA A 109 14.54 -12.49 -1.26
CA ALA A 109 14.86 -12.55 0.17
C ALA A 109 15.58 -13.89 0.43
N GLU A 110 16.88 -13.81 0.76
CA GLU A 110 17.66 -14.93 1.32
C GLU A 110 17.14 -15.36 2.69
#